data_AF-A0A4U7BHA8-F1
#
_entry.id   AF-A0A4U7BHA8-F1
#
_cell.length_a   1.000
_cell.length_b   1.000
_cell.length_c   1.000
_cell.angle_alpha   90.00
_cell.angle_beta   90.00
_cell.angle_gamma   90.00
#
_symmetry.space_group_name_H-M   'P 1'
#
loop_
_entity.id
_entity.type
_entity.pdbx_description
1 polymer ?
#
loop_
_entity_poly.entity_id
_entity_poly.type
_entity_poly.pdbx_seq_one_letter_code
_entity_poly.pdbx_strand_id
1 'polypeptide(L)' 'YDNNPQRIKNNIAIPSSYVKILKGNNFKECYQVSNHEVEDESIKKYKVNCDKIYIYK' A
#
# COMPACT_ATOMS: atom_id res chain seq x y z
N TYR A 1 -2.38 -8.54 1.09
CA TYR A 1 -1.57 -9.72 0.74
C TYR A 1 -2.29 -10.50 -0.33
N ASP A 2 -1.55 -11.12 -1.23
CA ASP A 2 -2.13 -12.02 -2.23
C ASP A 2 -2.63 -13.30 -1.54
N ASN A 3 -3.53 -14.04 -2.20
CA ASN A 3 -4.09 -15.28 -1.66
C ASN A 3 -3.00 -16.32 -1.30
N ASN A 4 -1.87 -16.29 -1.99
CA ASN A 4 -0.69 -17.09 -1.69
C ASN A 4 0.58 -16.22 -1.81
N PRO A 5 0.95 -15.46 -0.77
CA PRO A 5 2.05 -14.52 -0.85
C PRO A 5 3.39 -15.27 -0.88
N GLN A 6 4.35 -14.74 -1.63
CA GLN A 6 5.74 -15.16 -1.52
C GLN A 6 6.23 -14.95 -0.07
N ARG A 7 7.17 -15.77 0.38
CA ARG A 7 7.65 -15.74 1.77
C ARG A 7 9.17 -15.82 1.84
N ILE A 8 9.74 -15.10 2.79
CA ILE A 8 11.17 -15.21 3.15
C ILE A 8 11.34 -16.11 4.38
N LYS A 9 12.60 -16.26 4.84
CA LYS A 9 12.98 -17.04 6.03
C LYS A 9 12.03 -16.76 7.21
N ASN A 10 11.77 -17.81 8.00
CA ASN A 10 10.80 -17.81 9.10
C ASN A 10 9.34 -17.57 8.65
N ASN A 11 9.02 -17.92 7.41
CA ASN A 11 7.66 -17.88 6.87
C ASN A 11 7.06 -16.46 6.84
N ILE A 12 7.89 -15.42 6.77
CA ILE A 12 7.43 -14.02 6.75
C ILE A 12 6.86 -13.72 5.37
N ALA A 13 5.59 -13.31 5.31
CA ALA A 13 4.90 -13.00 4.06
C ALA A 13 5.39 -11.66 3.47
N ILE A 14 5.75 -11.70 2.20
CA ILE A 14 6.09 -10.52 1.41
C ILE A 14 4.76 -9.86 0.97
N PRO A 15 4.51 -8.58 1.31
CA PRO A 15 3.30 -7.90 0.86
C PRO A 15 3.36 -7.63 -0.64
N SER A 16 2.20 -7.62 -1.30
CA SER A 16 2.09 -7.21 -2.71
C SER A 16 2.07 -5.69 -2.90
N SER A 17 1.61 -4.96 -1.88
CA SER A 17 1.61 -3.50 -1.84
C SER A 17 1.69 -2.98 -0.41
N TYR A 18 2.07 -1.70 -0.30
CA TYR A 18 1.98 -0.91 0.92
C TYR A 18 0.94 0.18 0.74
N VAL A 19 0.28 0.52 1.84
CA VAL A 19 -0.68 1.62 1.89
C VAL A 19 -0.23 2.64 2.92
N LYS A 20 -0.27 3.92 2.54
CA LYS A 20 -0.06 5.05 3.44
C LYS A 20 -1.30 5.92 3.46
N ILE A 21 -1.87 6.13 4.65
CA ILE A 21 -3.00 7.03 4.88
C ILE A 21 -2.50 8.23 5.67
N LEU A 22 -2.65 9.42 5.10
CA LEU A 22 -2.41 10.69 5.76
C LEU A 22 -3.76 11.32 6.09
N LYS A 23 -4.03 11.51 7.38
CA LYS A 23 -5.30 12.09 7.85
C LYS A 23 -5.01 13.29 8.76
N GLY A 24 -5.51 14.45 8.36
CA GLY A 24 -5.61 15.63 9.21
C GLY A 24 -7.06 15.93 9.57
N ASN A 25 -7.29 17.07 10.20
CA ASN A 25 -8.65 17.48 10.59
C ASN A 25 -9.58 17.69 9.39
N ASN A 26 -9.05 18.24 8.29
CA ASN A 26 -9.84 18.63 7.11
C ASN A 26 -9.44 17.89 5.83
N PHE A 27 -8.54 16.90 5.93
CA PHE A 27 -8.09 16.16 4.76
C PHE A 27 -7.82 14.70 5.08
N LYS A 28 -8.00 13.86 4.06
CA LYS A 28 -7.62 12.46 4.07
C LYS A 28 -7.04 12.14 2.70
N GLU A 29 -5.80 11.67 2.67
CA GLU A 29 -5.15 11.21 1.46
C GLU A 29 -4.66 9.79 1.64
N CYS A 30 -4.78 9.00 0.59
CA CYS A 30 -4.36 7.62 0.61
C CYS A 30 -3.49 7.32 -0.60
N TYR A 31 -2.43 6.56 -0.35
CA TYR A 31 -1.43 6.20 -1.33
C TYR A 31 -1.21 4.70 -1.27
N GLN A 32 -1.15 4.03 -2.43
CA GLN A 32 -0.86 2.61 -2.51
C GLN A 32 0.25 2.37 -3.52
N VAL A 33 1.33 1.74 -3.07
CA VAL A 33 2.54 1.49 -3.87
C VAL A 33 2.81 -0.01 -3.89
N SER A 34 3.21 -0.56 -5.03
CA SER A 34 3.60 -1.96 -5.16
C SER A 34 4.91 -2.26 -4.42
N ASN A 35 5.10 -3.50 -4.00
CA ASN A 35 6.35 -3.96 -3.37
C ASN A 35 7.36 -4.46 -4.41
N HIS A 36 7.67 -3.61 -5.39
CA HIS A 36 8.73 -3.80 -6.39
C HIS A 36 9.32 -2.42 -6.76
N GLU A 37 10.35 -2.41 -7.59
CA GLU A 37 10.97 -1.17 -8.06
C GLU A 37 9.97 -0.31 -8.83
N VAL A 38 9.77 0.92 -8.35
CA VAL A 38 8.78 1.82 -8.93
C VAL A 38 9.37 2.63 -10.08
N GLU A 39 8.58 2.88 -11.12
CA GLU A 39 9.00 3.69 -12.26
C GLU A 39 9.16 5.18 -11.93
N ASP A 40 8.54 5.66 -10.84
CA ASP A 40 8.57 7.06 -10.43
C ASP A 40 8.57 7.17 -8.90
N GLU A 41 9.43 8.02 -8.34
CA GLU A 41 9.55 8.22 -6.89
C GLU A 41 8.54 9.24 -6.34
N SER A 42 7.82 9.95 -7.21
CA SER A 42 6.78 10.90 -6.83
C SER A 42 5.55 10.18 -6.30
N ILE A 43 5.38 10.23 -4.96
CA ILE A 43 4.25 9.61 -4.26
C ILE A 43 2.88 10.07 -4.81
N LYS A 44 2.80 11.25 -5.42
CA LYS A 44 1.57 11.80 -6.00
C LYS A 44 0.97 10.90 -7.09
N LYS A 45 1.79 10.15 -7.84
CA LYS A 45 1.32 9.21 -8.87
C LYS A 45 0.56 8.01 -8.29
N TYR A 46 0.82 7.69 -7.03
CA TYR A 46 0.25 6.54 -6.33
C TYR A 46 -0.95 6.90 -5.46
N LYS A 47 -1.50 8.11 -5.63
CA LYS A 47 -2.69 8.56 -4.92
C LYS A 47 -3.90 7.74 -5.38
N VAL A 48 -4.63 7.19 -4.41
CA VAL A 48 -5.82 6.37 -4.65
C VAL A 48 -7.00 6.91 -3.85
N ASN A 49 -8.21 6.52 -4.23
CA ASN A 49 -9.39 6.80 -3.41
C ASN A 49 -9.30 5.98 -2.11
N CYS A 50 -9.35 6.67 -0.97
CA CYS A 50 -9.30 6.07 0.36
C CYS A 50 -10.39 5.03 0.64
N ASP A 51 -11.55 5.13 0.00
CA ASP A 51 -12.67 4.21 0.23
C ASP A 51 -12.50 2.90 -0.55
N LYS A 52 -11.58 2.86 -1.52
CA LYS A 52 -11.21 1.65 -2.26
C LYS A 52 -10.14 0.82 -1.55
N ILE A 53 -9.58 1.34 -0.46
CA ILE A 53 -8.58 0.61 0.32
C ILE A 53 -9.28 -0.25 1.36
N TYR A 54 -9.22 -1.56 1.13
CA TYR A 54 -9.59 -2.56 2.13
C TYR A 54 -8.41 -2.79 3.07
N ILE A 55 -8.30 -1.97 4.12
CA ILE A 55 -7.52 -2.35 5.30
C ILE A 55 -8.48 -3.19 6.14
N TYR A 56 -8.13 -4.45 6.39
CA TYR A 56 -8.85 -5.30 7.34
C TYR A 56 -8.99 -4.50 8.65
N LYS A 57 -10.23 -4.14 9.00
CA LYS A 57 -10.56 -3.46 10.27
C LYS A 57 -10.44 -4.45 11.42
#